data_AF-A0A401RMJ7-F1
#
_entry.id   AF-A0A401RMJ7-F1
#
_cell.length_a   1.000
_cell.length_b   1.000
_cell.length_c   1.000
_cell.angle_alpha   90.00
_cell.angle_beta   90.00
_cell.angle_gamma   90.00
#
_symmetry.space_group_name_H-M   'P 1'
#
loop_
_entity.id
_entity.type
_entity.pdbx_description
1 polymer ?
#
loop_
_entity_poly.entity_id
_entity_poly.type
_entity_poly.pdbx_seq_one_letter_code
_entity_poly.pdbx_strand_id
1 'polypeptide(L)'
;MRGGDMGGEVDTTGRYGMVWEIWEDLQDQIMEEAKELARRSLLYQSHLPPPLVNAKPLSDTAEEEVLEECNEAWRELGEFQNKLTLADIREVVQDSENPLAVLFARERALQAELSVQKNRTPKPLLANHEVLTCLGKQELQNTDKQLEMILSCIRTRKKSLQEELAREQKWLKEQLELEKTVQEKFDHQQQNLLAISKNSEIQKLKSRLEKVTNQKDELLSALGKFLDVHYPPPSEKDTRPKTSRSAAERNKGSANFITLHEILE
;
A
#
# COMPACT_ATOMS: atom_id res chain seq x y z
N MET A 1 -17.46 1.21 50.21
CA MET A 1 -16.69 1.28 48.95
C MET A 1 -17.64 0.91 47.81
N ARG A 2 -18.11 1.91 47.06
CA ARG A 2 -18.89 1.71 45.83
C ARG A 2 -17.89 1.63 44.68
N GLY A 3 -17.79 0.48 44.02
CA GLY A 3 -17.11 0.37 42.73
C GLY A 3 -18.08 0.80 41.63
N GLY A 4 -17.72 1.83 40.87
CA GLY A 4 -18.43 2.23 39.67
C GLY A 4 -17.97 1.37 38.50
N ASP A 5 -18.93 0.83 37.75
CA ASP A 5 -18.72 0.06 36.54
C ASP A 5 -18.85 1.02 35.34
N MET A 6 -17.80 1.10 34.52
CA MET A 6 -17.78 1.90 33.29
C MET A 6 -18.24 1.03 32.11
N GLY A 7 -19.54 1.04 31.84
CA GLY A 7 -20.11 0.53 30.58
C GLY A 7 -20.41 1.67 29.63
N GLY A 8 -19.41 2.13 28.87
CA GLY A 8 -19.57 3.04 27.74
C GLY A 8 -19.61 2.24 26.44
N GLU A 9 -20.82 1.87 26.02
CA GLU A 9 -21.10 1.18 24.75
C GLU A 9 -20.79 2.15 23.59
N VAL A 10 -19.71 1.88 22.85
CA VAL A 10 -19.32 2.69 21.69
C VAL A 10 -20.17 2.26 20.50
N ASP A 11 -21.14 3.09 20.16
CA ASP A 11 -22.02 2.96 19.01
C ASP A 11 -21.20 3.05 17.71
N THR A 12 -20.83 1.89 17.17
CA THR A 12 -20.03 1.77 15.94
C THR A 12 -20.90 1.74 14.68
N THR A 13 -22.22 1.61 14.83
CA THR A 13 -23.18 1.42 13.73
C THR A 13 -23.37 2.69 12.90
N GLY A 14 -23.39 3.86 13.53
CA GLY A 14 -23.55 5.14 12.83
C GLY A 14 -22.35 5.55 11.97
N ARG A 15 -21.15 5.01 12.26
CA ARG A 15 -19.92 5.38 11.55
C ARG A 15 -19.78 4.67 10.20
N TYR A 16 -20.36 3.47 10.04
CA TYR A 16 -20.35 2.74 8.77
C TYR A 16 -21.42 3.23 7.78
N GLY A 17 -22.59 3.67 8.26
CA GLY A 17 -23.64 4.24 7.41
C GLY A 17 -23.20 5.55 6.75
N MET A 18 -22.54 6.42 7.51
CA MET A 18 -22.03 7.70 7.01
C MET A 18 -20.93 7.53 5.94
N VAL A 19 -20.12 6.46 6.04
CA VAL A 19 -19.09 6.14 5.03
C VAL A 19 -19.71 5.61 3.73
N TRP A 20 -20.82 4.87 3.83
CA TRP A 20 -21.56 4.38 2.66
C TRP A 20 -22.26 5.51 1.89
N GLU A 21 -22.92 6.43 2.58
CA GLU A 21 -23.55 7.61 1.97
C GLU A 21 -22.51 8.49 1.25
N ILE A 22 -21.36 8.73 1.90
CA ILE A 22 -20.24 9.48 1.28
C ILE A 22 -19.72 8.77 0.03
N TRP A 23 -19.73 7.43 0.00
CA TRP A 23 -19.25 6.65 -1.14
C TRP A 23 -20.24 6.65 -2.30
N GLU A 24 -21.55 6.58 -2.03
CA GLU A 24 -22.61 6.74 -3.03
C GLU A 24 -22.60 8.14 -3.64
N ASP A 25 -22.51 9.19 -2.80
CA ASP A 25 -22.43 10.59 -3.26
C ASP A 25 -21.18 10.82 -4.13
N LEU A 26 -20.04 10.26 -3.73
CA LEU A 26 -18.80 10.37 -4.51
C LEU A 26 -18.91 9.63 -5.85
N GLN A 27 -19.56 8.48 -5.87
CA GLN A 27 -19.77 7.72 -7.10
C GLN A 27 -20.71 8.46 -8.06
N ASP A 28 -21.79 9.05 -7.56
CA ASP A 28 -22.72 9.85 -8.36
C ASP A 28 -22.06 11.11 -8.92
N GLN A 29 -21.22 11.77 -8.13
CA GLN A 29 -20.45 12.94 -8.58
C GLN A 29 -19.49 12.56 -9.72
N ILE A 30 -18.74 11.45 -9.59
CA ILE A 30 -17.84 10.96 -10.64
C ILE A 30 -18.61 10.60 -11.91
N MET A 31 -19.81 10.01 -11.77
CA MET A 31 -20.65 9.63 -12.90
C MET A 31 -21.23 10.85 -13.64
N GLU A 32 -21.62 11.91 -12.94
CA GLU A 32 -22.05 13.16 -13.59
C GLU A 32 -20.89 13.89 -14.27
N GLU A 33 -19.71 13.97 -13.65
CA GLU A 33 -18.52 14.55 -14.29
C GLU A 33 -18.15 13.78 -15.57
N ALA A 34 -18.23 12.44 -15.55
CA ALA A 34 -17.97 11.62 -16.73
C ALA A 34 -18.98 11.87 -17.86
N LYS A 35 -20.27 12.03 -17.54
CA LYS A 35 -21.31 12.37 -18.53
C LYS A 35 -21.07 13.76 -19.13
N GLU A 36 -20.70 14.73 -18.30
CA GLU A 36 -20.42 16.08 -18.75
C GLU A 36 -19.18 16.14 -19.64
N LEU A 37 -18.14 15.36 -19.31
CA LEU A 37 -16.96 15.20 -20.16
C LEU A 37 -17.32 14.57 -21.51
N ALA A 38 -18.22 13.57 -21.51
CA ALA A 38 -18.69 12.93 -22.73
C ALA A 38 -19.50 13.88 -23.62
N ARG A 39 -20.37 14.73 -23.04
CA ARG A 39 -21.09 15.78 -23.79
C ARG A 39 -20.14 16.79 -24.42
N ARG A 40 -19.13 17.25 -23.66
CA ARG A 40 -18.11 18.17 -24.17
C ARG A 40 -17.31 17.54 -25.30
N SER A 41 -16.90 16.28 -25.14
CA SER A 41 -16.20 15.52 -26.18
C SER A 41 -17.00 15.43 -27.49
N LEU A 42 -18.31 15.16 -27.40
CA LEU A 42 -19.21 15.11 -28.56
C LEU A 42 -19.29 16.45 -29.31
N LEU A 43 -19.29 17.56 -28.58
CA LEU A 43 -19.33 18.91 -29.16
C LEU A 43 -18.07 19.21 -29.98
N TYR A 44 -16.90 18.72 -29.54
CA TYR A 44 -15.66 18.84 -30.32
C TYR A 44 -15.66 17.92 -31.54
N GLN A 45 -16.30 16.76 -31.45
CA GLN A 45 -16.32 15.76 -32.52
C GLN A 45 -17.17 16.20 -33.72
N SER A 46 -18.21 17.02 -33.52
CA SER A 46 -19.03 17.60 -34.59
C SER A 46 -18.34 18.75 -35.35
N HIS A 47 -17.21 19.25 -34.86
CA HIS A 47 -16.48 20.38 -35.44
C HIS A 47 -15.03 20.03 -35.79
N LEU A 48 -14.69 18.74 -35.87
CA LEU A 48 -13.35 18.31 -36.28
C LEU A 48 -13.10 18.79 -37.72
N PRO A 49 -12.03 19.56 -37.97
CA PRO A 49 -11.63 19.91 -39.32
C PRO A 49 -11.29 18.63 -40.12
N PRO A 50 -11.37 18.68 -41.46
CA PRO A 50 -11.00 17.55 -42.29
C PRO A 50 -9.59 17.05 -41.95
N PRO A 51 -9.30 15.74 -42.08
CA PRO A 51 -7.98 15.19 -41.86
C PRO A 51 -6.92 16.00 -42.60
N LEU A 52 -5.86 16.39 -41.90
CA LEU A 52 -4.77 17.17 -42.48
C LEU A 52 -4.11 16.33 -43.58
N VAL A 53 -4.44 16.59 -44.84
CA VAL A 53 -3.79 15.99 -46.01
C VAL A 53 -2.29 16.28 -45.95
N ASN A 54 -1.45 15.27 -46.22
CA ASN A 54 0.01 15.40 -46.22
C ASN A 54 0.45 16.73 -46.84
N ALA A 55 1.32 17.45 -46.14
CA ALA A 55 1.84 18.72 -46.60
C ALA A 55 2.38 18.55 -48.04
N LYS A 56 1.86 19.37 -48.95
CA LYS A 56 2.39 19.45 -50.32
C LYS A 56 3.87 19.83 -50.21
N PRO A 57 4.78 19.19 -50.97
CA PRO A 57 6.19 19.60 -50.97
C PRO A 57 6.29 21.09 -51.31
N LEU A 58 7.17 21.81 -50.60
CA LEU A 58 7.42 23.23 -50.87
C LEU A 58 7.85 23.41 -52.33
N SER A 59 7.51 24.56 -52.91
CA SER A 59 8.12 24.98 -54.18
C SER A 59 9.61 25.24 -53.97
N ASP A 60 10.46 24.76 -54.88
CA ASP A 60 11.92 25.01 -54.88
C ASP A 60 12.22 26.53 -54.76
N THR A 61 11.35 27.36 -55.34
CA THR A 61 11.45 28.83 -55.29
C THR A 61 11.24 29.41 -53.89
N ALA A 62 10.36 28.81 -53.08
CA ALA A 62 10.07 29.28 -51.73
C ALA A 62 11.20 28.89 -50.74
N GLU A 63 11.86 27.77 -50.98
CA GLU A 63 13.05 27.37 -50.22
C GLU A 63 14.26 28.26 -50.53
N GLU A 64 14.45 28.61 -51.81
CA GLU A 64 15.51 29.51 -52.26
C GLU A 64 15.34 30.93 -51.69
N GLU A 65 14.12 31.47 -51.66
CA GLU A 65 13.80 32.77 -51.06
C GLU A 65 14.14 32.82 -49.55
N VAL A 66 13.80 31.77 -48.78
CA VAL A 66 14.11 31.72 -47.35
C VAL A 66 15.61 31.61 -47.11
N LEU A 67 16.33 30.85 -47.94
CA LEU A 67 17.79 30.78 -47.88
C LEU A 67 18.43 32.14 -48.18
N GLU A 68 17.90 32.88 -49.14
CA GLU A 68 18.37 34.23 -49.45
C GLU A 68 18.11 35.21 -48.27
N GLU A 69 16.91 35.18 -47.67
CA GLU A 69 16.59 35.96 -46.46
C GLU A 69 17.53 35.62 -45.29
N CYS A 70 17.82 34.33 -45.08
CA CYS A 70 18.74 33.88 -44.04
C CYS A 70 20.18 34.31 -44.32
N ASN A 71 20.64 34.21 -45.57
CA ASN A 71 21.98 34.64 -45.97
C ASN A 71 22.15 36.16 -45.82
N GLU A 72 21.11 36.94 -46.14
CA GLU A 72 21.14 38.38 -45.97
C GLU A 72 21.17 38.78 -44.50
N ALA A 73 20.35 38.14 -43.65
CA ALA A 73 20.41 38.34 -42.20
C ALA A 73 21.78 37.97 -41.62
N TRP A 74 22.40 36.90 -42.12
CA TRP A 74 23.74 36.50 -41.72
C TRP A 74 24.81 37.49 -42.18
N ARG A 75 24.67 38.05 -43.39
CA ARG A 75 25.53 39.13 -43.91
C ARG A 75 25.44 40.38 -43.05
N GLU A 76 24.23 40.84 -42.73
CA GLU A 76 24.00 41.99 -41.84
C GLU A 76 24.66 41.78 -40.47
N LEU A 77 24.54 40.56 -39.91
CA LEU A 77 25.19 40.21 -38.65
C LEU A 77 26.71 40.23 -38.75
N GLY A 78 27.27 39.68 -39.83
CA GLY A 78 28.71 39.68 -40.10
C GLY A 78 29.26 41.10 -40.28
N GLU A 79 28.54 41.96 -40.99
CA GLU A 79 28.90 43.37 -41.13
C GLU A 79 28.85 44.10 -39.78
N PHE A 80 27.85 43.84 -38.96
CA PHE A 80 27.76 44.41 -37.62
C PHE A 80 28.92 43.94 -36.74
N GLN A 81 29.25 42.65 -36.75
CA GLN A 81 30.39 42.10 -36.03
C GLN A 81 31.72 42.71 -36.50
N ASN A 82 31.90 42.88 -37.81
CA ASN A 82 33.07 43.52 -38.38
C ASN A 82 33.17 44.98 -37.96
N LYS A 83 32.06 45.73 -37.96
CA LYS A 83 32.00 47.11 -37.46
C LYS A 83 32.40 47.19 -35.98
N LEU A 84 31.91 46.29 -35.13
CA LEU A 84 32.31 46.22 -33.71
C LEU A 84 33.79 45.87 -33.49
N THR A 85 34.34 45.04 -34.38
CA THR A 85 35.72 44.56 -34.28
C THR A 85 36.73 45.58 -34.81
N LEU A 86 36.39 46.28 -35.89
CA LEU A 86 37.22 47.25 -36.61
C LEU A 86 37.02 48.71 -36.17
N ALA A 87 36.07 48.99 -35.26
CA ALA A 87 35.89 50.33 -34.71
C ALA A 87 37.14 50.78 -33.94
N ASP A 88 38.05 51.48 -34.62
CA ASP A 88 39.17 52.14 -33.99
C ASP A 88 38.71 53.49 -33.42
N ILE A 89 38.73 53.57 -32.10
CA ILE A 89 38.24 54.73 -31.35
C ILE A 89 39.39 55.69 -31.02
N ARG A 90 40.64 55.32 -31.35
CA ARG A 90 41.83 56.16 -31.11
C ARG A 90 41.80 57.47 -31.88
N GLU A 91 41.16 57.52 -33.06
CA GLU A 91 41.04 58.75 -33.86
C GLU A 91 40.07 59.78 -33.26
N VAL A 92 39.12 59.35 -32.43
CA VAL A 92 38.04 60.20 -31.89
C VAL A 92 38.34 60.66 -30.45
N VAL A 93 39.26 59.99 -29.76
CA VAL A 93 39.60 60.29 -28.36
C VAL A 93 40.69 61.36 -28.30
N GLN A 94 40.42 62.45 -27.57
CA GLN A 94 41.34 63.60 -27.43
C GLN A 94 42.65 63.24 -26.71
N ASP A 95 42.64 62.23 -25.84
CA ASP A 95 43.81 61.68 -25.13
C ASP A 95 44.09 60.24 -25.62
N SER A 96 44.41 60.11 -26.91
CA SER A 96 44.56 58.82 -27.61
C SER A 96 45.79 58.03 -27.18
N GLU A 97 46.75 58.69 -26.52
CA GLU A 97 47.95 58.06 -25.93
C GLU A 97 47.63 57.35 -24.61
N ASN A 98 46.53 57.73 -23.93
CA ASN A 98 46.07 57.09 -22.71
C ASN A 98 45.21 55.84 -23.00
N PRO A 99 45.71 54.62 -22.74
CA PRO A 99 45.00 53.39 -23.09
C PRO A 99 43.68 53.25 -22.32
N LEU A 100 43.57 53.79 -21.10
CA LEU A 100 42.34 53.73 -20.32
C LEU A 100 41.25 54.64 -20.90
N ALA A 101 41.60 55.83 -21.38
CA ALA A 101 40.66 56.75 -22.01
C ALA A 101 40.04 56.14 -23.28
N VAL A 102 40.86 55.46 -24.09
CA VAL A 102 40.41 54.71 -25.27
C VAL A 102 39.47 53.57 -24.91
N LEU A 103 39.78 52.80 -23.86
CA LEU A 103 38.92 51.70 -23.40
C LEU A 103 37.56 52.19 -22.87
N PHE A 104 37.52 53.26 -22.08
CA PHE A 104 36.26 53.84 -21.59
C PHE A 104 35.42 54.46 -22.70
N ALA A 105 36.06 55.02 -23.74
CA ALA A 105 35.33 55.49 -24.92
C ALA A 105 34.72 54.30 -25.70
N ARG A 106 35.45 53.19 -25.82
CA ARG A 106 34.95 51.95 -26.42
C ARG A 106 33.81 51.34 -25.66
N GLU A 107 33.91 51.25 -24.34
CA GLU A 107 32.82 50.77 -23.50
C GLU A 107 31.54 51.57 -23.72
N ARG A 108 31.62 52.91 -23.73
CA ARG A 108 30.46 53.78 -23.96
C ARG A 108 29.87 53.62 -25.36
N ALA A 109 30.71 53.51 -26.39
CA ALA A 109 30.24 53.27 -27.75
C ALA A 109 29.53 51.91 -27.88
N LEU A 110 30.09 50.85 -27.30
CA LEU A 110 29.48 49.53 -27.28
C LEU A 110 28.17 49.51 -26.49
N GLN A 111 28.09 50.23 -25.37
CA GLN A 111 26.85 50.39 -24.60
C GLN A 111 25.77 51.12 -25.40
N ALA A 112 26.14 52.14 -26.18
CA ALA A 112 25.22 52.83 -27.08
C ALA A 112 24.69 51.90 -28.18
N GLU A 113 25.57 51.16 -28.87
CA GLU A 113 25.17 50.16 -29.89
C GLU A 113 24.26 49.07 -29.30
N LEU A 114 24.57 48.57 -28.10
CA LEU A 114 23.73 47.60 -27.40
C LEU A 114 22.33 48.16 -27.11
N SER A 115 22.25 49.42 -26.68
CA SER A 115 20.97 50.08 -26.44
C SER A 115 20.16 50.25 -27.74
N VAL A 116 20.81 50.56 -28.86
CA VAL A 116 20.18 50.65 -30.18
C VAL A 116 19.64 49.30 -30.62
N GLN A 117 20.44 48.23 -30.47
CA GLN A 117 20.01 46.87 -30.85
C GLN A 117 18.86 46.35 -29.99
N LYS A 118 18.88 46.63 -28.67
CA LYS A 118 17.80 46.22 -27.77
C LYS A 118 16.46 46.88 -28.10
N ASN A 119 16.50 48.11 -28.61
CA ASN A 119 15.31 48.88 -28.98
C ASN A 119 14.90 48.68 -30.45
N ARG A 120 15.73 48.03 -31.27
CA ARG A 120 15.39 47.68 -32.65
C ARG A 120 14.35 46.57 -32.64
N THR A 121 13.25 46.75 -33.37
CA THR A 121 12.27 45.68 -33.57
C THR A 121 12.91 44.56 -34.40
N PRO A 122 12.94 43.31 -33.93
CA PRO A 122 13.50 42.22 -34.70
C PRO A 122 12.65 42.00 -35.96
N LYS A 123 13.31 41.99 -37.12
CA LYS A 123 12.67 41.63 -38.38
C LYS A 123 12.38 40.13 -38.34
N PRO A 124 11.15 39.67 -38.61
CA PRO A 124 10.87 38.24 -38.71
C PRO A 124 11.68 37.66 -39.87
N LEU A 125 12.39 36.55 -39.61
CA LEU A 125 13.28 35.87 -40.58
C LEU A 125 12.54 35.05 -41.64
N LEU A 126 11.22 34.92 -41.51
CA LEU A 126 10.37 34.13 -42.40
C LEU A 126 9.22 35.03 -42.85
N ALA A 127 9.40 35.75 -43.96
CA ALA A 127 8.31 36.50 -44.58
C ALA A 127 7.50 35.64 -45.57
N ASN A 128 8.06 34.51 -46.01
CA ASN A 128 7.40 33.63 -46.97
C ASN A 128 6.21 32.89 -46.34
N HIS A 129 5.00 33.27 -46.75
CA HIS A 129 3.74 32.72 -46.28
C HIS A 129 3.58 31.22 -46.62
N GLU A 130 4.13 30.76 -47.74
CA GLU A 130 4.05 29.35 -48.16
C GLU A 130 4.83 28.46 -47.18
N VAL A 131 6.06 28.84 -46.85
CA VAL A 131 6.92 28.12 -45.89
C VAL A 131 6.26 28.08 -44.51
N LEU A 132 5.75 29.21 -44.01
CA LEU A 132 5.05 29.28 -42.72
C LEU A 132 3.81 28.38 -42.69
N THR A 133 3.06 28.31 -43.79
CA THR A 133 1.86 27.47 -43.89
C THR A 133 2.23 25.99 -43.93
N CYS A 134 3.27 25.62 -44.68
CA CYS A 134 3.77 24.25 -44.75
C CYS A 134 4.33 23.78 -43.40
N LEU A 135 5.18 24.58 -42.75
CA LEU A 135 5.71 24.30 -41.42
C LEU A 135 4.58 24.18 -40.39
N GLY A 136 3.63 25.12 -40.39
CA GLY A 136 2.47 25.07 -39.49
C GLY A 136 1.64 23.80 -39.67
N LYS A 137 1.38 23.39 -40.93
CA LYS A 137 0.69 22.13 -41.23
C LYS A 137 1.48 20.90 -40.78
N GLN A 138 2.79 20.90 -40.99
CA GLN A 138 3.66 19.80 -40.59
C GLN A 138 3.70 19.64 -39.06
N GLU A 139 3.85 20.74 -38.32
CA GLU A 139 3.81 20.73 -36.86
C GLU A 139 2.46 20.24 -36.35
N LEU A 140 1.35 20.70 -36.93
CA LEU A 140 0.01 20.21 -36.59
C LEU A 140 -0.16 18.72 -36.88
N GLN A 141 0.39 18.21 -37.99
CA GLN A 141 0.37 16.78 -38.30
C GLN A 141 1.22 15.96 -37.33
N ASN A 142 2.34 16.51 -36.86
CA ASN A 142 3.20 15.85 -35.88
C ASN A 142 2.49 15.78 -34.52
N THR A 143 1.88 16.87 -34.07
CA THR A 143 1.12 16.88 -32.82
C THR A 143 -0.09 15.96 -32.89
N ASP A 144 -0.81 15.92 -34.01
CA ASP A 144 -1.93 15.00 -34.23
C ASP A 144 -1.50 13.53 -34.10
N LYS A 145 -0.42 13.13 -34.77
CA LYS A 145 0.16 11.77 -34.64
C LYS A 145 0.57 11.43 -33.21
N GLN A 146 1.18 12.38 -32.50
CA GLN A 146 1.58 12.17 -31.10
C GLN A 146 0.35 12.02 -30.19
N LEU A 147 -0.69 12.82 -30.42
CA LEU A 147 -1.95 12.73 -29.68
C LEU A 147 -2.67 11.41 -29.96
N GLU A 148 -2.73 10.96 -31.21
CA GLU A 148 -3.29 9.66 -31.57
C GLU A 148 -2.55 8.51 -30.88
N MET A 149 -1.22 8.56 -30.84
CA MET A 149 -0.40 7.59 -30.12
C MET A 149 -0.73 7.60 -28.62
N ILE A 150 -0.76 8.77 -27.98
CA ILE A 150 -1.09 8.89 -26.55
C ILE A 150 -2.51 8.39 -26.28
N LEU A 151 -3.49 8.75 -27.12
CA LEU A 151 -4.86 8.27 -27.01
C LEU A 151 -4.93 6.74 -27.12
N SER A 152 -4.15 6.13 -28.01
CA SER A 152 -4.08 4.67 -28.12
C SER A 152 -3.54 4.03 -26.83
N CYS A 153 -2.47 4.59 -26.24
CA CYS A 153 -1.90 4.14 -24.97
C CYS A 153 -2.88 4.29 -23.80
N ILE A 154 -3.62 5.40 -23.74
CA ILE A 154 -4.63 5.62 -22.71
C ILE A 154 -5.77 4.61 -22.86
N ARG A 155 -6.25 4.35 -24.08
CA ARG A 155 -7.32 3.39 -24.35
C ARG A 155 -6.92 1.96 -23.97
N THR A 156 -5.71 1.53 -24.30
CA THR A 156 -5.21 0.20 -23.92
C THR A 156 -5.03 0.09 -22.41
N ARG A 157 -4.47 1.12 -21.76
CA ARG A 157 -4.33 1.15 -20.29
C ARG A 157 -5.69 1.10 -19.60
N LYS A 158 -6.67 1.86 -20.07
CA LYS A 158 -8.05 1.84 -19.55
C LYS A 158 -8.65 0.44 -19.65
N LYS A 159 -8.50 -0.22 -20.81
CA LYS A 159 -9.00 -1.59 -21.00
C LYS A 159 -8.35 -2.58 -20.03
N SER A 160 -7.02 -2.53 -19.88
CA SER A 160 -6.28 -3.37 -18.91
C SER A 160 -6.80 -3.19 -17.49
N LEU A 161 -7.00 -1.94 -17.06
CA LEU A 161 -7.51 -1.62 -15.73
C LEU A 161 -8.95 -2.13 -15.52
N GLN A 162 -9.81 -2.05 -16.54
CA GLN A 162 -11.15 -2.61 -16.46
C GLN A 162 -11.12 -4.14 -16.32
N GLU A 163 -10.22 -4.82 -17.03
CA GLU A 163 -10.04 -6.26 -16.90
C GLU A 163 -9.46 -6.65 -15.53
N GLU A 164 -8.50 -5.89 -15.00
CA GLU A 164 -7.96 -6.03 -13.63
C GLU A 164 -9.09 -5.88 -12.61
N LEU A 165 -9.88 -4.81 -12.70
CA LEU A 165 -11.00 -4.57 -11.79
C LEU A 165 -12.02 -5.72 -11.81
N ALA A 166 -12.37 -6.24 -12.99
CA ALA A 166 -13.29 -7.36 -13.10
C ALA A 166 -12.74 -8.64 -12.45
N ARG A 167 -11.42 -8.88 -12.56
CA ARG A 167 -10.76 -10.00 -11.88
C ARG A 167 -10.77 -9.84 -10.36
N GLU A 168 -10.43 -8.65 -9.85
CA GLU A 168 -10.44 -8.36 -8.42
C GLU A 168 -11.85 -8.49 -7.82
N GLN A 169 -12.87 -7.99 -8.53
CA GLN A 169 -14.26 -8.16 -8.10
C GLN A 169 -14.69 -9.62 -8.05
N LYS A 170 -14.24 -10.45 -9.00
CA LYS A 170 -14.49 -11.89 -8.96
C LYS A 170 -13.77 -12.54 -7.77
N TRP A 171 -12.50 -12.21 -7.56
CA TRP A 171 -11.72 -12.72 -6.44
C TRP A 171 -12.35 -12.36 -5.09
N LEU A 172 -12.83 -11.13 -4.92
CA LEU A 172 -13.54 -10.70 -3.72
C LEU A 172 -14.80 -11.53 -3.45
N LYS A 173 -15.59 -11.83 -4.50
CA LYS A 173 -16.79 -12.68 -4.35
C LYS A 173 -16.41 -14.09 -3.88
N GLU A 174 -15.36 -14.67 -4.47
CA GLU A 174 -14.85 -15.98 -4.06
C GLU A 174 -14.36 -15.97 -2.61
N GLN A 175 -13.68 -14.90 -2.16
CA GLN A 175 -13.27 -14.76 -0.75
C GLN A 175 -14.46 -14.68 0.21
N LEU A 176 -15.49 -13.90 -0.14
CA LEU A 176 -16.71 -13.81 0.68
C LEU A 176 -17.46 -15.14 0.74
N GLU A 177 -17.49 -15.91 -0.35
CA GLU A 177 -18.07 -17.26 -0.35
C GLU A 177 -17.26 -18.21 0.53
N LEU A 178 -15.92 -18.18 0.43
CA LEU A 178 -15.05 -18.97 1.30
C LEU A 178 -15.25 -18.63 2.78
N GLU A 179 -15.26 -17.34 3.11
CA GLU A 179 -15.51 -16.85 4.48
C GLU A 179 -16.83 -17.39 5.02
N LYS A 180 -17.92 -17.30 4.24
CA LYS A 180 -19.22 -17.88 4.61
C LYS A 180 -19.13 -19.38 4.88
N THR A 181 -18.51 -20.14 3.98
CA THR A 181 -18.39 -21.60 4.17
C THR A 181 -17.54 -21.97 5.39
N VAL A 182 -16.52 -21.17 5.72
CA VAL A 182 -15.69 -21.36 6.91
C VAL A 182 -16.50 -21.02 8.16
N GLN A 183 -17.25 -19.92 8.15
CA GLN A 183 -18.11 -19.52 9.25
C GLN A 183 -19.19 -20.58 9.51
N GLU A 184 -19.85 -21.09 8.48
CA GLU A 184 -20.84 -22.17 8.61
C GLU A 184 -20.23 -23.45 9.22
N LYS A 185 -19.03 -23.83 8.77
CA LYS A 185 -18.31 -24.98 9.36
C LYS A 185 -17.93 -24.73 10.82
N PHE A 186 -17.47 -23.52 11.14
CA PHE A 186 -17.13 -23.13 12.49
C PHE A 186 -18.37 -23.18 13.40
N ASP A 187 -19.48 -22.58 12.98
CA ASP A 187 -20.74 -22.57 13.71
C ASP A 187 -21.26 -24.00 13.92
N HIS A 188 -21.20 -24.85 12.89
CA HIS A 188 -21.57 -26.25 12.99
C HIS A 188 -20.68 -27.01 13.98
N GLN A 189 -19.36 -26.80 13.95
CA GLN A 189 -18.44 -27.40 14.91
C GLN A 189 -18.70 -26.90 16.33
N GLN A 190 -18.97 -25.62 16.52
CA GLN A 190 -19.29 -25.03 17.82
C GLN A 190 -20.59 -25.61 18.37
N GLN A 191 -21.63 -25.75 17.53
CA GLN A 191 -22.88 -26.41 17.91
C GLN A 191 -22.66 -27.88 18.27
N ASN A 192 -21.83 -28.61 17.51
CA ASN A 192 -21.48 -29.99 17.82
C ASN A 192 -20.72 -30.11 19.16
N LEU A 193 -19.77 -29.22 19.44
CA LEU A 193 -19.07 -29.18 20.74
C LEU A 193 -20.02 -28.88 21.90
N LEU A 194 -20.95 -27.94 21.71
CA LEU A 194 -22.00 -27.66 22.70
C LEU A 194 -22.93 -28.86 22.88
N ALA A 195 -23.29 -29.56 21.81
CA ALA A 195 -24.12 -30.76 21.87
C ALA A 195 -23.40 -31.92 22.57
N ILE A 196 -22.13 -32.16 22.27
CA ILE A 196 -21.29 -33.16 22.95
C ILE A 196 -21.18 -32.80 24.44
N SER A 197 -20.93 -31.53 24.77
CA SER A 197 -20.85 -31.06 26.16
C SER A 197 -22.17 -31.27 26.93
N LYS A 198 -23.32 -30.99 26.29
CA LYS A 198 -24.66 -31.15 26.89
C LYS A 198 -25.14 -32.60 26.97
N ASN A 199 -24.82 -33.43 25.98
CA ASN A 199 -25.27 -34.82 25.89
C ASN A 199 -24.32 -35.79 26.62
N SER A 200 -23.34 -35.26 27.34
CA SER A 200 -22.11 -36.01 27.54
C SER A 200 -22.26 -37.14 28.54
N GLU A 201 -22.17 -38.36 27.99
CA GLU A 201 -21.74 -39.55 28.72
C GLU A 201 -20.48 -39.28 29.54
N ILE A 202 -19.64 -38.31 29.13
CA ILE A 202 -18.48 -37.82 29.88
C ILE A 202 -18.88 -37.16 31.22
N GLN A 203 -19.97 -36.37 31.28
CA GLN A 203 -20.49 -35.77 32.53
C GLN A 203 -21.13 -36.86 33.40
N LYS A 204 -21.84 -37.81 32.79
CA LYS A 204 -22.35 -38.99 33.49
C LYS A 204 -21.21 -39.85 34.05
N LEU A 205 -20.14 -40.06 33.30
CA LEU A 205 -18.94 -40.78 33.74
C LEU A 205 -18.21 -40.01 34.85
N LYS A 206 -18.07 -38.69 34.73
CA LYS A 206 -17.49 -37.82 35.75
C LYS A 206 -18.23 -37.96 37.09
N SER A 207 -19.57 -37.88 37.07
CA SER A 207 -20.36 -38.04 38.29
C SER A 207 -20.32 -39.46 38.85
N ARG A 208 -20.23 -40.50 38.01
CA ARG A 208 -20.03 -41.89 38.47
C ARG A 208 -18.66 -42.06 39.12
N LEU A 209 -17.61 -41.49 38.54
CA LEU A 209 -16.27 -41.53 39.10
C LEU A 209 -16.24 -40.86 40.48
N GLU A 210 -16.87 -39.69 40.62
CA GLU A 210 -16.98 -38.95 41.87
C GLU A 210 -17.74 -39.74 42.96
N LYS A 211 -18.77 -40.50 42.59
CA LYS A 211 -19.46 -41.42 43.52
C LYS A 211 -18.55 -42.54 43.99
N VAL A 212 -17.78 -43.15 43.09
CA VAL A 212 -16.85 -44.24 43.42
C VAL A 212 -15.74 -43.73 44.34
N THR A 213 -15.20 -42.54 44.10
CA THR A 213 -14.18 -41.94 44.99
C THR A 213 -14.74 -41.68 46.38
N ASN A 214 -15.96 -41.14 46.48
CA ASN A 214 -16.59 -40.87 47.77
C ASN A 214 -16.86 -42.15 48.56
N GLN A 215 -17.34 -43.22 47.89
CA GLN A 215 -17.54 -44.53 48.53
C GLN A 215 -16.22 -45.14 49.01
N LYS A 216 -15.15 -45.02 48.22
CA LYS A 216 -13.80 -45.46 48.63
C LYS A 216 -13.35 -44.71 49.89
N ASP A 217 -13.52 -43.39 49.92
CA ASP A 217 -13.12 -42.57 51.07
C ASP A 217 -13.96 -42.88 52.31
N GLU A 218 -15.26 -43.10 52.15
CA GLU A 218 -16.15 -43.53 53.22
C GLU A 218 -15.76 -44.91 53.77
N LEU A 219 -15.46 -45.87 52.89
CA LEU A 219 -14.99 -47.20 53.27
C LEU A 219 -13.66 -47.15 54.01
N LEU A 220 -12.69 -46.38 53.51
CA LEU A 220 -11.40 -46.19 54.17
C LEU A 220 -11.55 -45.47 55.51
N SER A 221 -12.45 -44.49 55.61
CA SER A 221 -12.76 -43.82 56.87
C SER A 221 -13.42 -44.79 57.86
N ALA A 222 -14.36 -45.63 57.41
CA ALA A 222 -14.99 -46.65 58.24
C ALA A 222 -13.99 -47.71 58.71
N LEU A 223 -13.11 -48.16 57.82
CA LEU A 223 -12.03 -49.08 58.15
C LEU A 223 -11.05 -48.45 59.15
N GLY A 224 -10.68 -47.17 58.97
CA GLY A 224 -9.87 -46.43 59.93
C GLY A 224 -10.51 -46.40 61.32
N LYS A 225 -11.79 -46.02 61.41
CA LYS A 225 -12.55 -46.03 62.67
C LYS A 225 -12.64 -47.43 63.29
N PHE A 226 -12.83 -48.46 62.47
CA PHE A 226 -12.89 -49.85 62.94
C PHE A 226 -11.54 -50.29 63.52
N LEU A 227 -10.44 -49.98 62.83
CA LEU A 227 -9.08 -50.28 63.28
C LEU A 227 -8.74 -49.53 64.56
N ASP A 228 -9.11 -48.26 64.69
CA ASP A 228 -8.92 -47.48 65.92
C ASP A 228 -9.64 -48.11 67.14
N VAL A 229 -10.82 -48.70 66.94
CA VAL A 229 -11.62 -49.32 68.01
C VAL A 229 -11.11 -50.71 68.39
N HIS A 230 -10.75 -51.55 67.41
CA HIS A 230 -10.43 -52.96 67.64
C HIS A 230 -8.93 -53.26 67.72
N TYR A 231 -8.11 -52.42 67.11
CA TYR A 231 -6.66 -52.54 67.07
C TYR A 231 -6.01 -51.18 67.35
N PRO A 232 -6.27 -50.56 68.51
CA PRO A 232 -5.65 -49.29 68.85
C PRO A 232 -4.13 -49.46 68.80
N PRO A 233 -3.40 -48.53 68.17
CA PRO A 233 -1.95 -48.61 68.13
C PRO A 233 -1.43 -48.70 69.58
N PRO A 234 -0.47 -49.60 69.86
CA PRO A 234 0.06 -49.78 71.20
C PRO A 234 0.52 -48.43 71.75
N SER A 235 0.00 -48.06 72.91
CA SER A 235 0.40 -46.83 73.58
C SER A 235 1.90 -46.94 73.91
N GLU A 236 2.64 -45.83 73.88
CA GLU A 236 4.05 -45.77 74.33
C GLU A 236 4.28 -46.28 75.77
N LYS A 237 3.21 -46.65 76.49
CA LYS A 237 3.25 -47.26 77.82
C LYS A 237 3.38 -48.79 77.83
N ASP A 238 3.22 -49.49 76.70
CA ASP A 238 3.19 -50.97 76.64
C ASP A 238 4.54 -51.63 76.36
N THR A 239 5.62 -50.87 76.18
CA THR A 239 6.99 -51.40 76.16
C THR A 239 7.75 -51.00 77.44
N ARG A 240 7.67 -51.82 78.49
CA ARG A 240 8.65 -51.80 79.59
C ARG A 240 9.39 -53.14 79.72
N PRO A 241 10.73 -53.14 79.74
CA PRO A 241 11.55 -54.35 79.79
C PRO A 241 11.99 -54.72 81.22
N LYS A 242 12.17 -56.02 81.52
CA LYS A 242 12.98 -56.62 82.62
C LYS A 242 12.80 -58.16 82.62
N THR A 243 13.75 -59.09 82.84
CA THR A 243 15.23 -59.23 82.79
C THR A 243 15.57 -60.72 83.08
N SER A 244 16.60 -61.26 82.40
CA SER A 244 17.60 -62.32 82.77
C SER A 244 17.32 -63.85 82.81
N ARG A 245 18.02 -64.55 81.88
CA ARG A 245 18.83 -65.82 81.97
C ARG A 245 18.21 -67.17 82.39
N SER A 246 18.18 -68.13 81.48
CA SER A 246 19.14 -69.27 81.40
C SER A 246 18.93 -70.10 80.12
N ALA A 247 19.94 -70.90 79.79
CA ALA A 247 20.31 -71.39 78.47
C ALA A 247 19.60 -72.68 78.02
N ALA A 248 19.56 -72.84 76.69
CA ALA A 248 19.56 -74.12 75.96
C ALA A 248 18.50 -75.15 76.35
N GLU A 249 17.35 -75.11 75.67
CA GLU A 249 16.84 -76.28 74.95
C GLU A 249 15.62 -75.95 74.09
N ARG A 250 15.68 -76.43 72.84
CA ARG A 250 14.56 -76.79 71.97
C ARG A 250 13.78 -75.67 71.29
N ASN A 251 14.42 -75.17 70.24
CA ASN A 251 13.94 -75.22 68.86
C ASN A 251 12.66 -76.09 68.65
N LYS A 252 11.50 -75.45 68.49
CA LYS A 252 10.39 -75.90 67.63
C LYS A 252 9.35 -74.78 67.51
N GLY A 253 9.29 -74.18 66.32
CA GLY A 253 8.25 -73.22 65.97
C GLY A 253 8.78 -71.95 65.34
N SER A 254 9.65 -72.05 64.33
CA SER A 254 9.85 -70.97 63.37
C SER A 254 8.55 -70.76 62.60
N ALA A 255 7.68 -69.88 63.09
CA ALA A 255 6.63 -69.32 62.26
C ALA A 255 7.32 -68.40 61.25
N ASN A 256 7.60 -68.93 60.07
CA ASN A 256 8.09 -68.15 58.94
C ASN A 256 7.00 -67.12 58.58
N PHE A 257 7.24 -65.86 58.90
CA PHE A 257 6.39 -64.77 58.41
C PHE A 257 6.72 -64.54 56.94
N ILE A 258 5.79 -64.91 56.08
CA ILE A 258 5.85 -64.67 54.63
C ILE A 258 5.35 -63.24 54.40
N THR A 259 6.03 -62.49 53.54
CA THR A 259 5.65 -61.10 53.29
C THR A 259 4.44 -61.01 52.35
N LEU A 260 3.58 -60.00 52.54
CA LEU A 260 2.33 -59.84 51.76
C LEU A 260 2.57 -59.83 50.25
N HIS A 261 3.76 -59.43 49.82
CA HIS A 261 4.18 -59.42 48.42
C HIS A 261 4.29 -60.83 47.81
N GLU A 262 4.75 -61.81 48.58
CA GLU A 262 4.86 -63.23 48.15
C GLU A 262 3.50 -63.95 48.14
N ILE A 263 2.45 -63.38 48.75
CA ILE A 263 1.10 -63.95 48.76
C ILE A 263 0.28 -63.46 47.54
N LEU A 264 0.71 -62.36 46.91
CA LEU A 264 -0.06 -61.66 45.88
C LEU A 264 0.53 -61.78 44.45
N GLU A 265 1.66 -62.47 44.28
CA GLU A 265 2.07 -63.06 42.98
C GLU A 265 1.40 -64.42 42.76
#